data_AF-A0A1G1MGA0-F1
#
_entry.id   AF-A0A1G1MGA0-F1
#
_cell.length_a   1.000
_cell.length_b   1.000
_cell.length_c   1.000
_cell.angle_alpha   90.00
_cell.angle_beta   90.00
_cell.angle_gamma   90.00
#
_symmetry.space_group_name_H-M   'P 1'
#
loop_
_entity.id
_entity.type
_entity.pdbx_description
1 polymer ?
#
loop_
_entity_poly.entity_id
_entity_poly.type
_entity_poly.pdbx_seq_one_letter_code
_entity_poly.pdbx_strand_id
1 'polypeptide(L)'
;MNLRKKIFLNVLVLALITGTRIFFCCAADSYQATAEDISGDKYFPKVKEALINAKSSIDMAMYFVNFDPKVKKSPVNELVEELINAHKRGVKVRVILDQNIDFTLWNEGGEWQKQDKNEALFEYLKKQGIEAYYDNLFITTHSKAIVIDKEIVIVGSANWTESSLRKNWEASCLIRSKELAGQFLEDFSRISIDYEASILDEERAPSVRLKQAFLTDPALAPSMLTARDEIAFDLYLILLKDFDGNPQHMIEIDYKTLRHALGVDEKLSYASARDKMKQALRRLEEEYRLITRKKRFFMNTLVTLLNYPDKTPYSPPQEKYCSIPGEYWSYAWHKTLSFPEKYCYLINLCEGGSSRGRLWSNYFIGLSKKYNISGNSLLRGMSGLRKLNIIDMEYSSYSLEEGVIKREPIRFYIIGLYSLQLLNKEKEKLAKTYGKERFAIAAGYAEIVFKGNDIQVIEDIIKKMGEYGADEVDRAFRIVSEKSAGNPIRNYKYVVGILQKEAGMCKF
;
A
#
# COMPACT_ATOMS: atom_id res chain seq x y z
N MET A 1 26.76 -75.08 5.34
CA MET A 1 27.11 -74.03 4.36
C MET A 1 26.19 -72.81 4.51
N ASN A 2 26.57 -71.72 5.15
CA ASN A 2 27.15 -71.58 6.48
C ASN A 2 26.54 -70.30 7.08
N LEU A 3 26.00 -70.39 8.29
CA LEU A 3 25.36 -69.32 9.06
C LEU A 3 26.23 -68.03 9.08
N ARG A 4 27.56 -68.18 8.99
CA ARG A 4 28.54 -67.10 8.83
C ARG A 4 28.33 -66.21 7.59
N LYS A 5 27.91 -66.74 6.43
CA LYS A 5 27.65 -65.93 5.22
C LYS A 5 26.40 -65.06 5.35
N LYS A 6 25.34 -65.56 6.01
CA LYS A 6 24.11 -64.78 6.26
C LYS A 6 24.32 -63.68 7.28
N ILE A 7 25.10 -63.93 8.33
CA ILE A 7 25.46 -62.90 9.32
C ILE A 7 26.35 -61.82 8.67
N PHE A 8 27.33 -62.21 7.85
CA PHE A 8 28.17 -61.23 7.16
C PHE A 8 27.38 -60.36 6.16
N LEU A 9 26.45 -60.96 5.41
CA LEU A 9 25.60 -60.22 4.48
C LEU A 9 24.63 -59.27 5.21
N ASN A 10 24.06 -59.71 6.33
CA ASN A 10 23.17 -58.86 7.14
C ASN A 10 23.93 -57.73 7.85
N VAL A 11 25.17 -57.95 8.30
CA VAL A 11 26.03 -56.89 8.88
C VAL A 11 26.49 -55.91 7.79
N LEU A 12 26.78 -56.38 6.58
CA LEU A 12 27.15 -55.52 5.44
C LEU A 12 25.96 -54.65 4.98
N VAL A 13 24.75 -55.21 4.93
CA VAL A 13 23.51 -54.47 4.61
C VAL A 13 23.16 -53.49 5.73
N LEU A 14 23.34 -53.87 7.00
CA LEU A 14 23.14 -52.93 8.13
C LEU A 14 24.18 -51.80 8.09
N ALA A 15 25.44 -52.08 7.76
CA ALA A 15 26.50 -51.08 7.60
C ALA A 15 26.30 -50.17 6.37
N LEU A 16 25.68 -50.68 5.30
CA LEU A 16 25.28 -49.88 4.15
C LEU A 16 24.07 -48.99 4.45
N ILE A 17 23.12 -49.46 5.28
CA ILE A 17 21.92 -48.71 5.69
C ILE A 17 22.23 -47.69 6.80
N THR A 18 23.20 -47.95 7.68
CA THR A 18 23.68 -46.99 8.69
C THR A 18 24.75 -46.05 8.13
N GLY A 19 25.57 -46.50 7.18
CA GLY A 19 26.59 -45.70 6.51
C GLY A 19 26.05 -44.66 5.52
N THR A 20 24.82 -44.84 5.01
CA THR A 20 24.16 -43.87 4.11
C THR A 20 23.22 -42.89 4.83
N ARG A 21 23.11 -42.94 6.17
CA ARG A 21 22.24 -42.03 6.94
C ARG A 21 22.95 -40.96 7.77
N ILE A 22 24.26 -40.75 7.57
CA ILE A 22 25.04 -39.70 8.26
C ILE A 22 25.55 -38.60 7.30
N PHE A 23 25.03 -38.54 6.07
CA PHE A 23 25.27 -37.42 5.15
C PHE A 23 23.97 -36.77 4.67
N PHE A 24 23.03 -36.51 5.58
CA PHE A 24 22.32 -35.23 5.51
C PHE A 24 23.19 -34.23 6.26
N CYS A 25 24.33 -33.86 5.67
CA CYS A 25 24.82 -32.53 5.93
C CYS A 25 23.67 -31.62 5.52
N CYS A 26 23.09 -30.89 6.48
CA CYS A 26 22.61 -29.57 6.16
C CYS A 26 23.71 -28.95 5.31
N ALA A 27 23.44 -28.69 4.04
CA ALA A 27 24.26 -27.75 3.30
C ALA A 27 24.10 -26.45 4.07
N ALA A 28 25.00 -26.20 5.03
CA ALA A 28 25.20 -24.89 5.56
C ALA A 28 25.73 -24.12 4.35
N ASP A 29 24.89 -23.29 3.75
CA ASP A 29 25.33 -22.31 2.77
C ASP A 29 26.42 -21.48 3.46
N SER A 30 27.66 -21.84 3.17
CA SER A 30 28.85 -21.22 3.74
C SER A 30 29.48 -20.43 2.62
N TYR A 31 29.45 -19.12 2.78
CA TYR A 31 30.04 -18.20 1.82
C TYR A 31 31.51 -18.00 2.16
N GLN A 32 32.35 -17.97 1.12
CA GLN A 32 33.71 -17.48 1.30
C GLN A 32 33.62 -15.98 1.63
N ALA A 33 33.99 -15.62 2.85
CA ALA A 33 33.86 -14.27 3.33
C ALA A 33 35.04 -13.86 4.21
N THR A 34 35.44 -12.60 4.12
CA THR A 34 36.27 -11.96 5.15
C THR A 34 35.36 -11.12 6.03
N ALA A 35 35.39 -11.37 7.34
CA ALA A 35 34.60 -10.63 8.32
C ALA A 35 35.52 -9.79 9.21
N GLU A 36 35.18 -8.51 9.39
CA GLU A 36 35.84 -7.58 10.28
C GLU A 36 34.84 -7.13 11.35
N ASP A 37 35.17 -7.33 12.63
CA ASP A 37 34.40 -6.78 13.73
C ASP A 37 34.57 -5.26 13.78
N ILE A 38 33.47 -4.54 13.55
CA ILE A 38 33.41 -3.07 13.58
C ILE A 38 32.51 -2.56 14.72
N SER A 39 32.33 -3.35 15.78
CA SER A 39 31.49 -2.99 16.94
C SER A 39 31.98 -1.74 17.67
N GLY A 40 31.06 -1.05 18.35
CA GLY A 40 31.31 0.16 19.13
C GLY A 40 31.87 1.32 18.29
N ASP A 41 32.90 2.00 18.81
CA ASP A 41 33.50 3.21 18.20
C ASP A 41 34.12 2.98 16.81
N LYS A 42 34.32 1.71 16.41
CA LYS A 42 34.82 1.34 15.09
C LYS A 42 33.78 1.49 13.98
N TYR A 43 32.48 1.45 14.30
CA TYR A 43 31.41 1.42 13.31
C TYR A 43 31.43 2.66 12.44
N PHE A 44 31.33 3.84 13.05
CA PHE A 44 31.24 5.11 12.33
C PHE A 44 32.39 5.34 11.32
N PRO A 45 33.68 5.27 11.70
CA PRO A 45 34.76 5.51 10.75
C PRO A 45 34.79 4.47 9.62
N LYS A 46 34.50 3.19 9.92
CA LYS A 46 34.51 2.11 8.92
C LYS A 46 33.37 2.20 7.92
N VAL A 47 32.16 2.52 8.39
CA VAL A 47 31.01 2.73 7.51
C VAL A 47 31.24 3.97 6.64
N LYS A 48 31.72 5.08 7.23
CA LYS A 48 32.03 6.30 6.49
C LYS A 48 33.04 6.04 5.36
N GLU A 49 34.14 5.35 5.68
CA GLU A 49 35.16 4.96 4.69
C GLU A 49 34.57 4.09 3.58
N ALA A 50 33.71 3.12 3.90
CA ALA A 50 33.08 2.27 2.91
C ALA A 50 32.15 3.06 1.97
N LEU A 51 31.36 4.01 2.49
CA LEU A 51 30.49 4.88 1.70
C LEU A 51 31.28 5.84 0.78
N ILE A 52 32.39 6.40 1.27
CA ILE A 52 33.31 7.23 0.47
C ILE A 52 33.87 6.42 -0.71
N ASN A 53 34.23 5.16 -0.45
CA ASN A 53 34.88 4.32 -1.46
C ASN A 53 33.92 3.62 -2.43
N ALA A 54 32.61 3.61 -2.17
CA ALA A 54 31.60 3.01 -3.03
C ALA A 54 31.68 3.48 -4.50
N LYS A 55 31.54 2.55 -5.45
CA LYS A 55 31.76 2.78 -6.90
C LYS A 55 30.53 2.60 -7.78
N SER A 56 29.58 1.75 -7.40
CA SER A 56 28.51 1.27 -8.28
C SER A 56 27.13 1.28 -7.64
N SER A 57 26.97 0.78 -6.41
CA SER A 57 25.68 0.80 -5.70
C SER A 57 25.81 0.80 -4.19
N ILE A 58 24.83 1.40 -3.53
CA ILE A 58 24.61 1.34 -2.08
C ILE A 58 23.12 1.03 -1.88
N ASP A 59 22.84 -0.08 -1.20
CA ASP A 59 21.51 -0.48 -0.78
C ASP A 59 21.47 -0.51 0.74
N MET A 60 20.58 0.27 1.37
CA MET A 60 20.49 0.39 2.81
C MET A 60 19.07 0.04 3.27
N ALA A 61 18.95 -0.85 4.24
CA ALA A 61 17.71 -1.09 4.98
C ALA A 61 17.94 -0.70 6.45
N MET A 62 17.18 0.27 6.95
CA MET A 62 17.43 0.86 8.26
C MET A 62 16.15 1.07 9.07
N TYR A 63 16.12 0.44 10.24
CA TYR A 63 15.01 0.55 11.17
C TYR A 63 14.83 1.98 11.70
N PHE A 64 15.91 2.62 12.13
CA PHE A 64 15.80 3.96 12.69
C PHE A 64 17.02 4.83 12.39
N VAL A 65 16.75 6.03 11.90
CA VAL A 65 17.70 7.12 11.73
C VAL A 65 17.16 8.38 12.42
N ASN A 66 17.94 8.90 13.36
CA ASN A 66 17.67 10.19 13.98
C ASN A 66 18.53 11.26 13.28
N PHE A 67 18.03 11.76 12.16
CA PHE A 67 18.69 12.75 11.32
C PHE A 67 18.07 14.14 11.53
N ASP A 68 18.92 15.16 11.73
CA ASP A 68 18.50 16.56 11.75
C ASP A 68 19.47 17.39 10.91
N PRO A 69 19.09 17.89 9.72
CA PRO A 69 19.99 18.62 8.82
C PRO A 69 20.57 19.90 9.45
N LYS A 70 20.01 20.40 10.56
CA LYS A 70 20.52 21.56 11.29
C LYS A 70 21.76 21.23 12.15
N VAL A 71 21.97 19.96 12.49
CA VAL A 71 23.07 19.52 13.37
C VAL A 71 24.32 19.16 12.55
N LYS A 72 25.15 20.16 12.27
CA LYS A 72 26.34 20.01 11.39
C LYS A 72 27.44 19.07 11.90
N LYS A 73 27.47 18.71 13.18
CA LYS A 73 28.52 17.87 13.80
C LYS A 73 27.99 16.55 14.36
N SER A 74 26.99 15.95 13.70
CA SER A 74 26.51 14.62 14.06
C SER A 74 27.14 13.55 13.15
N PRO A 75 27.63 12.42 13.70
CA PRO A 75 28.07 11.28 12.92
C PRO A 75 26.94 10.72 12.04
N VAL A 76 25.68 10.82 12.46
CA VAL A 76 24.53 10.42 11.64
C VAL A 76 24.47 11.28 10.37
N ASN A 77 24.52 12.60 10.53
CA ASN A 77 24.51 13.53 9.40
C ASN A 77 25.71 13.31 8.47
N GLU A 78 26.90 13.05 9.02
CA GLU A 78 28.07 12.77 8.19
C GLU A 78 27.89 11.50 7.34
N LEU A 79 27.30 10.42 7.88
CA LEU A 79 27.00 9.22 7.10
C LEU A 79 25.94 9.49 6.01
N VAL A 80 24.91 10.29 6.32
CA VAL A 80 23.87 10.70 5.35
C VAL A 80 24.47 11.55 4.22
N GLU A 81 25.36 12.48 4.55
CA GLU A 81 26.07 13.27 3.53
C GLU A 81 26.96 12.40 2.64
N GLU A 82 27.57 11.33 3.16
CA GLU A 82 28.31 10.39 2.30
C GLU A 82 27.43 9.57 1.36
N LEU A 83 26.18 9.24 1.75
CA LEU A 83 25.19 8.67 0.82
C LEU A 83 24.90 9.65 -0.33
N ILE A 84 24.71 10.93 0.01
CA ILE A 84 24.44 11.99 -0.98
C ILE A 84 25.64 12.22 -1.89
N ASN A 85 26.85 12.25 -1.33
CA ASN A 85 28.08 12.38 -2.10
C ASN A 85 28.27 11.17 -3.03
N ALA A 86 27.96 9.95 -2.59
CA ALA A 86 27.98 8.77 -3.44
C ALA A 86 26.99 8.90 -4.60
N HIS A 87 25.75 9.32 -4.32
CA HIS A 87 24.74 9.57 -5.35
C HIS A 87 25.21 10.61 -6.37
N LYS A 88 25.79 11.74 -5.91
CA LYS A 88 26.37 12.79 -6.77
C LYS A 88 27.54 12.29 -7.64
N ARG A 89 28.29 11.27 -7.17
CA ARG A 89 29.33 10.59 -7.97
C ARG A 89 28.75 9.61 -9.01
N GLY A 90 27.43 9.42 -9.07
CA GLY A 90 26.76 8.49 -9.97
C GLY A 90 26.58 7.07 -9.41
N VAL A 91 26.87 6.85 -8.13
CA VAL A 91 26.58 5.59 -7.44
C VAL A 91 25.07 5.44 -7.29
N LYS A 92 24.51 4.28 -7.61
CA LYS A 92 23.08 4.02 -7.38
C LYS A 92 22.82 3.87 -5.90
N VAL A 93 22.00 4.73 -5.31
CA VAL A 93 21.69 4.71 -3.88
C VAL A 93 20.22 4.42 -3.69
N ARG A 94 19.92 3.33 -2.98
CA ARG A 94 18.56 2.94 -2.57
C ARG A 94 18.51 2.80 -1.05
N VAL A 95 17.52 3.43 -0.43
CA VAL A 95 17.31 3.42 1.02
C VAL A 95 15.89 2.96 1.33
N ILE A 96 15.75 1.95 2.18
CA ILE A 96 14.49 1.44 2.69
C ILE A 96 14.46 1.71 4.19
N LEU A 97 13.46 2.47 4.63
CA LEU A 97 13.28 2.91 6.01
C LEU A 97 12.06 2.20 6.60
N ASP A 98 12.16 1.80 7.87
CA ASP A 98 10.98 1.35 8.60
C ASP A 98 9.99 2.53 8.79
N GLN A 99 8.70 2.25 8.70
CA GLN A 99 7.61 3.23 8.77
C GLN A 99 7.66 4.14 10.00
N ASN A 100 7.01 5.30 9.86
CA ASN A 100 6.97 6.38 10.85
C ASN A 100 5.97 6.09 11.98
N ILE A 101 5.86 4.84 12.42
CA ILE A 101 4.77 4.38 13.27
C ILE A 101 5.33 3.65 14.49
N ASP A 102 4.77 3.99 15.64
CA ASP A 102 5.04 3.27 16.87
C ASP A 102 4.10 2.06 17.00
N PHE A 103 4.64 0.87 16.75
CA PHE A 103 3.91 -0.39 16.92
C PHE A 103 3.52 -0.67 18.39
N THR A 104 4.05 0.07 19.37
CA THR A 104 3.72 -0.12 20.80
C THR A 104 2.44 0.60 21.24
N LEU A 105 1.91 1.53 20.44
CA LEU A 105 0.67 2.25 20.71
C LEU A 105 -0.60 1.56 20.18
N TRP A 106 -0.53 0.25 19.89
CA TRP A 106 -1.69 -0.58 19.52
C TRP A 106 -2.80 -0.62 20.59
N ASN A 107 -2.50 -0.18 21.81
CA ASN A 107 -3.44 -0.20 22.91
C ASN A 107 -4.53 0.87 22.70
N GLU A 108 -5.77 0.39 22.52
CA GLU A 108 -7.04 1.15 22.51
C GLU A 108 -7.64 1.56 21.16
N GLY A 109 -7.29 0.89 20.06
CA GLY A 109 -8.08 0.94 18.83
C GLY A 109 -8.16 2.32 18.16
N GLY A 110 -7.09 3.12 18.34
CA GLY A 110 -6.85 4.40 17.70
C GLY A 110 -6.01 4.26 16.42
N GLU A 111 -6.16 5.23 15.53
CA GLU A 111 -5.42 5.37 14.27
C GLU A 111 -3.89 5.27 14.48
N TRP A 112 -3.17 4.79 13.47
CA TRP A 112 -1.71 4.84 13.46
C TRP A 112 -1.25 6.29 13.67
N GLN A 113 -0.64 6.60 14.82
CA GLN A 113 -0.08 7.92 15.04
C GLN A 113 1.31 7.98 14.40
N LYS A 114 1.45 8.87 13.40
CA LYS A 114 2.75 9.25 12.86
C LYS A 114 3.59 9.87 13.99
N GLN A 115 4.80 9.35 14.22
CA GLN A 115 5.78 9.92 15.17
C GLN A 115 7.01 10.51 14.46
N ASP A 116 6.92 10.81 13.17
CA ASP A 116 7.98 11.42 12.35
C ASP A 116 9.33 10.66 12.34
N LYS A 117 9.36 9.43 12.88
CA LYS A 117 10.52 8.53 12.85
C LYS A 117 11.01 8.41 11.41
N ASN A 118 12.29 8.57 11.11
CA ASN A 118 12.84 8.53 9.75
C ASN A 118 12.35 9.63 8.76
N GLU A 119 11.33 10.44 9.07
CA GLU A 119 10.73 11.42 8.14
C GLU A 119 11.72 12.46 7.64
N ALA A 120 12.48 13.06 8.56
CA ALA A 120 13.49 14.06 8.21
C ALA A 120 14.54 13.51 7.24
N LEU A 121 14.96 12.24 7.40
CA LEU A 121 15.89 11.61 6.48
C LEU A 121 15.22 11.32 5.14
N PHE A 122 14.03 10.71 5.15
CA PHE A 122 13.28 10.36 3.96
C PHE A 122 13.10 11.58 3.06
N GLU A 123 12.60 12.69 3.63
CA GLU A 123 12.40 13.93 2.87
C GLU A 123 13.71 14.47 2.29
N TYR A 124 14.76 14.48 3.11
CA TYR A 124 16.05 15.01 2.71
C TYR A 124 16.67 14.20 1.56
N LEU A 125 16.64 12.87 1.62
CA LEU A 125 17.13 11.99 0.55
C LEU A 125 16.32 12.14 -0.74
N LYS A 126 14.98 12.16 -0.64
CA LYS A 126 14.09 12.36 -1.79
C LYS A 126 14.37 13.68 -2.50
N LYS A 127 14.56 14.77 -1.74
CA LYS A 127 14.93 16.10 -2.27
C LYS A 127 16.28 16.12 -2.97
N GLN A 128 17.19 15.18 -2.64
CA GLN A 128 18.46 15.00 -3.35
C GLN A 128 18.37 14.05 -4.56
N GLY A 129 17.20 13.52 -4.89
CA GLY A 129 16.99 12.59 -6.00
C GLY A 129 17.35 11.13 -5.71
N ILE A 130 17.52 10.77 -4.43
CA ILE A 130 17.84 9.40 -4.01
C ILE A 130 16.55 8.56 -3.94
N GLU A 131 16.65 7.30 -4.34
CA GLU A 131 15.56 6.31 -4.22
C GLU A 131 15.37 5.93 -2.74
N ALA A 132 14.56 6.71 -2.01
CA ALA A 132 14.18 6.42 -0.63
C ALA A 132 12.73 5.94 -0.54
N TYR A 133 12.51 4.91 0.28
CA TYR A 133 11.22 4.25 0.44
C TYR A 133 10.94 3.93 1.91
N TYR A 134 9.66 3.83 2.24
CA TYR A 134 9.19 3.20 3.46
C TYR A 134 8.82 1.74 3.22
N ASP A 135 9.02 0.90 4.23
CA ASP A 135 8.41 -0.42 4.26
C ASP A 135 6.89 -0.36 4.51
N ASN A 136 6.23 -1.52 4.59
CA ASN A 136 4.78 -1.57 4.78
C ASN A 136 4.38 -1.33 6.25
N LEU A 137 3.10 -0.99 6.45
CA LEU A 137 2.52 -0.74 7.78
C LEU A 137 2.36 -1.98 8.67
N PHE A 138 2.58 -3.19 8.13
CA PHE A 138 2.17 -4.44 8.77
C PHE A 138 3.33 -5.31 9.25
N ILE A 139 4.53 -5.09 8.72
CA ILE A 139 5.74 -5.86 8.99
C ILE A 139 6.87 -4.87 9.27
N THR A 140 7.36 -4.87 10.51
CA THR A 140 8.49 -4.05 10.91
C THR A 140 9.79 -4.53 10.26
N THR A 141 10.41 -3.71 9.43
CA THR A 141 11.78 -3.93 8.93
C THR A 141 12.77 -3.49 10.00
N HIS A 142 13.01 -4.34 10.99
CA HIS A 142 13.98 -4.09 12.07
C HIS A 142 15.47 -4.25 11.64
N SER A 143 15.74 -4.19 10.34
CA SER A 143 17.09 -4.35 9.77
C SER A 143 17.95 -3.12 9.98
N LYS A 144 19.27 -3.32 10.14
CA LYS A 144 20.30 -2.26 10.14
C LYS A 144 21.46 -2.73 9.28
N ALA A 145 21.21 -2.77 7.98
CA ALA A 145 22.12 -3.38 7.03
C ALA A 145 22.37 -2.47 5.83
N ILE A 146 23.60 -2.50 5.33
CA ILE A 146 24.06 -1.74 4.18
C ILE A 146 24.83 -2.71 3.28
N VAL A 147 24.43 -2.79 2.01
CA VAL A 147 25.15 -3.52 0.97
C VAL A 147 25.80 -2.51 0.03
N ILE A 148 27.11 -2.60 -0.17
CA ILE A 148 27.88 -1.71 -1.03
C ILE A 148 28.52 -2.53 -2.14
N ASP A 149 28.34 -2.07 -3.38
CA ASP A 149 28.92 -2.64 -4.61
C ASP A 149 28.64 -4.13 -4.82
N LYS A 150 27.52 -4.62 -4.26
CA LYS A 150 27.10 -6.03 -4.28
C LYS A 150 28.19 -6.98 -3.75
N GLU A 151 29.02 -6.50 -2.82
CA GLU A 151 30.17 -7.26 -2.30
C GLU A 151 30.37 -7.04 -0.80
N ILE A 152 30.22 -5.80 -0.33
CA ILE A 152 30.42 -5.45 1.07
C ILE A 152 29.05 -5.46 1.75
N VAL A 153 28.93 -6.21 2.84
CA VAL A 153 27.76 -6.21 3.72
C VAL A 153 28.17 -5.65 5.08
N ILE A 154 27.50 -4.62 5.52
CA ILE A 154 27.62 -4.08 6.87
C ILE A 154 26.32 -4.41 7.57
N VAL A 155 26.37 -5.14 8.68
CA VAL A 155 25.17 -5.56 9.43
C VAL A 155 25.45 -5.61 10.93
N GLY A 156 24.47 -5.23 11.74
CA GLY A 156 24.61 -5.22 13.19
C GLY A 156 23.39 -4.71 13.95
N SER A 157 23.59 -4.35 15.22
CA SER A 157 22.57 -3.78 16.10
C SER A 157 22.48 -2.25 16.06
N ALA A 158 23.45 -1.58 15.44
CA ALA A 158 23.52 -0.12 15.38
C ALA A 158 22.44 0.50 14.48
N ASN A 159 21.49 1.21 15.10
CA ASN A 159 20.69 2.22 14.40
C ASN A 159 21.56 3.44 14.09
N TRP A 160 21.14 4.30 13.16
CA TRP A 160 21.81 5.58 12.94
C TRP A 160 21.26 6.65 13.88
N THR A 161 21.69 6.59 15.14
CA THR A 161 21.37 7.58 16.17
C THR A 161 22.64 8.03 16.87
N GLU A 162 22.63 9.24 17.44
CA GLU A 162 23.78 9.74 18.21
C GLU A 162 24.18 8.77 19.35
N SER A 163 23.20 8.16 20.03
CA SER A 163 23.44 7.18 21.08
C SER A 163 24.07 5.90 20.54
N SER A 164 23.53 5.32 19.45
CA SER A 164 24.09 4.08 18.89
C SER A 164 25.50 4.28 18.34
N LEU A 165 25.80 5.46 17.77
CA LEU A 165 27.10 5.74 17.16
C LEU A 165 28.18 6.25 18.13
N ARG A 166 27.82 6.64 19.37
CA ARG A 166 28.80 7.20 20.34
C ARG A 166 28.71 6.68 21.77
N LYS A 167 27.55 6.18 22.21
CA LYS A 167 27.28 5.90 23.63
C LYS A 167 27.01 4.44 23.89
N ASN A 168 26.30 3.77 22.98
CA ASN A 168 25.93 2.37 23.13
C ASN A 168 27.07 1.46 22.66
N TRP A 169 27.15 0.28 23.25
CA TRP A 169 28.02 -0.78 22.76
C TRP A 169 27.25 -1.66 21.76
N GLU A 170 27.22 -1.23 20.51
CA GLU A 170 26.54 -1.94 19.42
C GLU A 170 27.44 -3.02 18.81
N ALA A 171 26.89 -4.19 18.53
CA ALA A 171 27.59 -5.25 17.81
C ALA A 171 27.42 -5.04 16.30
N SER A 172 28.51 -5.07 15.52
CA SER A 172 28.44 -4.90 14.07
C SER A 172 29.60 -5.56 13.35
N CYS A 173 29.35 -6.04 12.13
CA CYS A 173 30.34 -6.70 11.30
C CYS A 173 30.34 -6.09 9.89
N LEU A 174 31.53 -5.92 9.32
CA LEU A 174 31.74 -5.65 7.91
C LEU A 174 32.24 -6.92 7.24
N ILE A 175 31.49 -7.42 6.28
CA ILE A 175 31.72 -8.68 5.60
C ILE A 175 31.96 -8.41 4.12
N ARG A 176 32.97 -9.05 3.53
CA ARG A 176 33.20 -9.03 2.07
C ARG A 176 32.88 -10.40 1.51
N SER A 177 31.79 -10.49 0.75
CA SER A 177 31.35 -11.68 0.00
C SER A 177 30.26 -11.25 -0.99
N LYS A 178 30.45 -11.57 -2.27
CA LYS A 178 29.46 -11.27 -3.32
C LYS A 178 28.21 -12.12 -3.18
N GLU A 179 28.38 -13.34 -2.72
CA GLU A 179 27.31 -14.30 -2.50
C GLU A 179 26.41 -13.83 -1.34
N LEU A 180 27.01 -13.47 -0.20
CA LEU A 180 26.25 -12.93 0.94
C LEU A 180 25.58 -11.60 0.58
N ALA A 181 26.28 -10.71 -0.12
CA ALA A 181 25.70 -9.46 -0.59
C ALA A 181 24.51 -9.71 -1.53
N GLY A 182 24.60 -10.70 -2.43
CA GLY A 182 23.49 -11.14 -3.27
C GLY A 182 22.27 -11.56 -2.45
N GLN A 183 22.48 -12.34 -1.39
CA GLN A 183 21.39 -12.78 -0.52
C GLN A 183 20.74 -11.63 0.25
N PHE A 184 21.52 -10.69 0.79
CA PHE A 184 20.96 -9.48 1.43
C PHE A 184 20.16 -8.64 0.43
N LEU A 185 20.61 -8.52 -0.82
CA LEU A 185 19.88 -7.79 -1.86
C LEU A 185 18.58 -8.50 -2.25
N GLU A 186 18.57 -9.83 -2.27
CA GLU A 186 17.35 -10.63 -2.43
C GLU A 186 16.40 -10.40 -1.26
N ASP A 187 16.89 -10.41 -0.02
CA ASP A 187 16.09 -10.15 1.17
C ASP A 187 15.51 -8.73 1.15
N PHE A 188 16.32 -7.73 0.77
CA PHE A 188 15.84 -6.35 0.60
C PHE A 188 14.77 -6.25 -0.48
N SER A 189 14.86 -7.05 -1.55
CA SER A 189 13.84 -7.08 -2.60
C SER A 189 12.51 -7.69 -2.15
N ARG A 190 12.51 -8.46 -1.05
CA ARG A 190 11.32 -9.02 -0.41
C ARG A 190 10.68 -8.07 0.60
N ILE A 191 11.37 -6.98 0.98
CA ILE A 191 10.77 -5.94 1.81
C ILE A 191 9.68 -5.27 0.99
N SER A 192 8.47 -5.31 1.52
CA SER A 192 7.35 -4.64 0.90
C SER A 192 7.49 -3.13 1.05
N ILE A 193 7.46 -2.43 -0.07
CA ILE A 193 7.48 -0.97 -0.09
C ILE A 193 6.05 -0.40 0.00
N ASP A 194 5.85 0.54 0.91
CA ASP A 194 4.69 1.43 0.89
C ASP A 194 4.99 2.62 -0.03
N TYR A 195 4.59 2.47 -1.29
CA TYR A 195 4.82 3.52 -2.30
C TYR A 195 4.05 4.81 -1.99
N GLU A 196 2.92 4.76 -1.28
CA GLU A 196 2.13 5.94 -0.94
C GLU A 196 2.78 6.76 0.18
N ALA A 197 3.33 6.08 1.18
CA ALA A 197 4.16 6.72 2.20
C ALA A 197 5.48 7.24 1.61
N SER A 198 5.96 6.65 0.52
CA SER A 198 7.22 6.99 -0.15
C SER A 198 7.13 8.15 -1.18
N ILE A 199 6.06 8.94 -1.12
CA ILE A 199 5.87 10.17 -1.90
C ILE A 199 6.03 11.38 -0.98
N LEU A 200 6.79 12.38 -1.41
CA LEU A 200 6.91 13.64 -0.63
C LEU A 200 5.55 14.31 -0.54
N ASP A 201 5.21 14.90 0.61
CA ASP A 201 3.94 15.65 0.74
C ASP A 201 3.83 16.80 -0.28
N GLU A 202 4.97 17.38 -0.68
CA GLU A 202 5.07 18.40 -1.73
C GLU A 202 4.79 17.86 -3.14
N GLU A 203 5.04 16.57 -3.37
CA GLU A 203 4.74 15.86 -4.63
C GLU A 203 3.27 15.40 -4.69
N ARG A 204 2.56 15.39 -3.55
CA ARG A 204 1.15 14.98 -3.50
C ARG A 204 0.27 16.01 -4.18
N ALA A 205 -0.63 15.51 -5.03
CA ALA A 205 -1.60 16.38 -5.67
C ALA A 205 -2.55 16.97 -4.60
N PRO A 206 -2.92 18.26 -4.71
CA PRO A 206 -3.71 18.93 -3.68
C PRO A 206 -5.05 18.24 -3.50
N SER A 207 -5.47 18.09 -2.24
CA SER A 207 -6.77 17.51 -1.94
C SER A 207 -7.91 18.50 -2.23
N VAL A 208 -9.06 17.96 -2.64
CA VAL A 208 -10.26 18.75 -2.91
C VAL A 208 -11.24 18.56 -1.76
N ARG A 209 -11.71 19.67 -1.19
CA ARG A 209 -12.69 19.63 -0.08
C ARG A 209 -14.11 19.53 -0.62
N LEU A 210 -14.77 18.42 -0.30
CA LEU A 210 -16.16 18.14 -0.65
C LEU A 210 -17.06 18.28 0.57
N LYS A 211 -18.04 19.19 0.51
CA LYS A 211 -19.03 19.38 1.57
C LYS A 211 -19.85 18.09 1.74
N GLN A 212 -19.97 17.57 2.97
CA GLN A 212 -20.67 16.32 3.26
C GLN A 212 -22.14 16.33 2.78
N ALA A 213 -22.77 17.51 2.81
CA ALA A 213 -24.12 17.73 2.30
C ALA A 213 -24.31 17.28 0.83
N PHE A 214 -23.26 17.33 0.00
CA PHE A 214 -23.31 16.84 -1.37
C PHE A 214 -23.69 15.35 -1.45
N LEU A 215 -23.21 14.55 -0.48
CA LEU A 215 -23.46 13.10 -0.42
C LEU A 215 -24.71 12.75 0.41
N THR A 216 -25.17 13.64 1.28
CA THR A 216 -26.30 13.34 2.18
C THR A 216 -27.61 13.96 1.73
N ASP A 217 -27.60 15.08 1.01
CA ASP A 217 -28.84 15.72 0.53
C ASP A 217 -29.45 14.91 -0.63
N PRO A 218 -30.70 14.42 -0.52
CA PRO A 218 -31.33 13.60 -1.55
C PRO A 218 -31.45 14.28 -2.92
N ALA A 219 -31.40 15.61 -3.00
CA ALA A 219 -31.47 16.37 -4.24
C ALA A 219 -30.12 16.50 -4.98
N LEU A 220 -29.01 16.02 -4.39
CA LEU A 220 -27.66 16.15 -4.95
C LEU A 220 -27.13 14.79 -5.43
N ALA A 221 -25.97 14.35 -4.93
CA ALA A 221 -25.34 13.12 -5.38
C ALA A 221 -26.24 11.86 -5.28
N PRO A 222 -27.10 11.69 -4.25
CA PRO A 222 -28.06 10.58 -4.21
C PRO A 222 -29.01 10.53 -5.42
N SER A 223 -29.53 11.70 -5.86
CA SER A 223 -30.37 11.78 -7.05
C SER A 223 -29.57 11.51 -8.33
N MET A 224 -28.32 11.99 -8.42
CA MET A 224 -27.42 11.67 -9.54
C MET A 224 -27.19 10.16 -9.65
N LEU A 225 -26.93 9.48 -8.52
CA LEU A 225 -26.74 8.03 -8.48
C LEU A 225 -27.99 7.27 -8.93
N THR A 226 -29.16 7.72 -8.48
CA THR A 226 -30.46 7.12 -8.83
C THR A 226 -30.77 7.31 -10.32
N ALA A 227 -30.49 8.48 -10.88
CA ALA A 227 -30.66 8.80 -12.30
C ALA A 227 -29.55 8.22 -13.19
N ARG A 228 -28.51 7.59 -12.60
CA ARG A 228 -27.29 7.16 -13.28
C ARG A 228 -26.57 8.30 -14.01
N ASP A 229 -26.62 9.50 -13.46
CA ASP A 229 -25.98 10.70 -14.00
C ASP A 229 -24.52 10.84 -13.56
N GLU A 230 -23.72 9.84 -13.91
CA GLU A 230 -22.30 9.78 -13.55
C GLU A 230 -21.50 10.94 -14.15
N ILE A 231 -21.84 11.38 -15.36
CA ILE A 231 -21.14 12.47 -16.03
C ILE A 231 -21.32 13.78 -15.25
N ALA A 232 -22.52 14.10 -14.76
CA ALA A 232 -22.71 15.31 -13.94
C ALA A 232 -21.98 15.22 -12.61
N PHE A 233 -21.99 14.04 -11.98
CA PHE A 233 -21.27 13.79 -10.74
C PHE A 233 -19.75 14.00 -10.90
N ASP A 234 -19.13 13.33 -11.87
CA ASP A 234 -17.69 13.46 -12.13
C ASP A 234 -17.32 14.87 -12.57
N LEU A 235 -18.16 15.50 -13.41
CA LEU A 235 -17.97 16.87 -13.85
C LEU A 235 -17.95 17.85 -12.68
N TYR A 236 -18.86 17.69 -11.71
CA TYR A 236 -18.86 18.54 -10.53
C TYR A 236 -17.57 18.37 -9.72
N LEU A 237 -17.10 17.13 -9.50
CA LEU A 237 -15.85 16.88 -8.79
C LEU A 237 -14.63 17.45 -9.53
N ILE A 238 -14.60 17.38 -10.86
CA ILE A 238 -13.55 17.97 -11.69
C ILE A 238 -13.59 19.50 -11.59
N LEU A 239 -14.77 20.12 -11.65
CA LEU A 239 -14.89 21.57 -11.48
C LEU A 239 -14.40 22.02 -10.11
N LEU A 240 -14.71 21.28 -9.04
CA LEU A 240 -14.17 21.55 -7.70
C LEU A 240 -12.65 21.43 -7.68
N LYS A 241 -12.08 20.45 -8.39
CA LYS A 241 -10.62 20.24 -8.50
C LYS A 241 -9.93 21.36 -9.29
N ASP A 242 -10.55 21.80 -10.38
CA ASP A 242 -9.99 22.81 -11.29
C ASP A 242 -10.23 24.24 -10.78
N PHE A 243 -10.98 24.41 -9.69
CA PHE A 243 -11.18 25.72 -9.06
C PHE A 243 -9.94 26.15 -8.28
N ASP A 244 -9.24 27.14 -8.82
CA ASP A 244 -8.00 27.70 -8.29
C ASP A 244 -8.20 28.81 -7.24
N GLY A 245 -9.46 29.15 -6.90
CA GLY A 245 -9.76 30.24 -5.98
C GLY A 245 -9.64 31.64 -6.61
N ASN A 246 -9.68 31.76 -7.94
CA ASN A 246 -9.59 33.05 -8.61
C ASN A 246 -10.65 34.06 -8.12
N PRO A 247 -10.33 35.38 -8.06
CA PRO A 247 -11.24 36.41 -7.57
C PRO A 247 -12.56 36.52 -8.34
N GLN A 248 -12.59 36.07 -9.60
CA GLN A 248 -13.78 36.08 -10.45
C GLN A 248 -14.73 34.93 -10.12
N HIS A 249 -14.29 33.93 -9.36
CA HIS A 249 -14.99 32.68 -9.09
C HIS A 249 -15.44 31.97 -10.39
N MET A 250 -14.64 32.06 -11.45
CA MET A 250 -15.00 31.54 -12.78
C MET A 250 -13.99 30.51 -13.27
N ILE A 251 -14.51 29.45 -13.88
CA ILE A 251 -13.75 28.41 -14.55
C ILE A 251 -14.10 28.47 -16.03
N GLU A 252 -13.08 28.55 -16.89
CA GLU A 252 -13.28 28.50 -18.34
C GLU A 252 -13.33 27.04 -18.82
N ILE A 253 -14.42 26.68 -19.50
CA ILE A 253 -14.63 25.31 -19.96
C ILE A 253 -14.04 25.10 -21.35
N ASP A 254 -12.89 24.43 -21.40
CA ASP A 254 -12.40 23.77 -22.60
C ASP A 254 -12.96 22.33 -22.68
N TYR A 255 -13.91 22.12 -23.59
CA TYR A 255 -14.52 20.80 -23.81
C TYR A 255 -13.53 19.72 -24.27
N LYS A 256 -12.40 20.08 -24.89
CA LYS A 256 -11.39 19.10 -25.29
C LYS A 256 -10.66 18.55 -24.07
N THR A 257 -10.20 19.44 -23.19
CA THR A 257 -9.58 19.08 -21.92
C THR A 257 -10.56 18.35 -21.02
N LEU A 258 -11.79 18.83 -20.92
CA LEU A 258 -12.82 18.22 -20.08
C LEU A 258 -13.22 16.82 -20.56
N ARG A 259 -13.28 16.58 -21.89
CA ARG A 259 -13.52 15.24 -22.45
C ARG A 259 -12.47 14.25 -21.95
N HIS A 260 -11.20 14.64 -21.99
CA HIS A 260 -10.10 13.79 -21.55
C HIS A 260 -10.14 13.57 -20.03
N ALA A 261 -10.42 14.62 -19.26
CA ALA A 261 -10.54 14.54 -17.79
C ALA A 261 -11.70 13.63 -17.35
N LEU A 262 -12.86 13.68 -18.03
CA LEU A 262 -14.00 12.81 -17.72
C LEU A 262 -13.84 11.37 -18.23
N GLY A 263 -12.87 11.09 -19.10
CA GLY A 263 -12.74 9.77 -19.72
C GLY A 263 -13.93 9.40 -20.62
N VAL A 264 -14.63 10.40 -21.20
CA VAL A 264 -15.77 10.14 -22.10
C VAL A 264 -15.27 9.38 -23.33
N ASP A 265 -15.90 8.22 -23.59
CA ASP A 265 -15.56 7.26 -24.63
C ASP A 265 -14.91 7.89 -25.87
N GLU A 266 -13.68 7.49 -26.14
CA GLU A 266 -12.90 7.96 -27.28
C GLU A 266 -13.53 7.55 -28.62
N LYS A 267 -14.34 6.49 -28.64
CA LYS A 267 -15.09 6.04 -29.82
C LYS A 267 -16.21 7.00 -30.21
N LEU A 268 -16.68 7.86 -29.30
CA LEU A 268 -17.67 8.88 -29.63
C LEU A 268 -17.07 9.99 -30.49
N SER A 269 -17.86 10.52 -31.42
CA SER A 269 -17.48 11.75 -32.11
C SER A 269 -17.30 12.89 -31.10
N TYR A 270 -16.40 13.83 -31.39
CA TYR A 270 -16.19 15.00 -30.53
C TYR A 270 -17.50 15.79 -30.32
N ALA A 271 -18.34 15.91 -31.36
CA ALA A 271 -19.63 16.58 -31.26
C ALA A 271 -20.56 15.90 -30.24
N SER A 272 -20.69 14.58 -30.31
CA SER A 272 -21.52 13.80 -29.39
C SER A 272 -21.01 13.87 -27.94
N ALA A 273 -19.69 13.77 -27.74
CA ALA A 273 -19.08 13.92 -26.41
C ALA A 273 -19.31 15.32 -25.84
N ARG A 274 -19.15 16.36 -26.67
CA ARG A 274 -19.44 17.75 -26.33
C ARG A 274 -20.90 17.94 -25.92
N ASP A 275 -21.84 17.35 -26.62
CA ASP A 275 -23.26 17.50 -26.32
C ASP A 275 -23.64 16.80 -25.01
N LYS A 276 -23.04 15.65 -24.69
CA LYS A 276 -23.18 15.01 -23.37
C LYS A 276 -22.67 15.90 -22.24
N MET A 277 -21.48 16.49 -22.38
CA MET A 277 -20.93 17.42 -21.38
C MET A 277 -21.78 18.69 -21.23
N LYS A 278 -22.30 19.24 -22.34
CA LYS A 278 -23.24 20.37 -22.31
C LYS A 278 -24.53 20.03 -21.57
N GLN A 279 -25.05 18.82 -21.76
CA GLN A 279 -26.22 18.34 -21.02
C GLN A 279 -25.92 18.20 -19.53
N ALA A 280 -24.79 17.62 -19.15
CA ALA A 280 -24.38 17.53 -17.74
C ALA A 280 -24.23 18.92 -17.10
N LEU A 281 -23.60 19.88 -17.79
CA LEU A 281 -23.54 21.28 -17.37
C LEU A 281 -24.93 21.93 -17.23
N ARG A 282 -25.91 21.58 -18.08
CA ARG A 282 -27.30 22.06 -17.92
C ARG A 282 -27.91 21.52 -16.64
N ARG A 283 -27.79 20.21 -16.39
CA ARG A 283 -28.34 19.58 -15.18
C ARG A 283 -27.70 20.10 -13.90
N LEU A 284 -26.37 20.30 -13.89
CA LEU A 284 -25.67 20.93 -12.77
C LEU A 284 -26.19 22.34 -12.44
N GLU A 285 -26.63 23.11 -13.43
CA GLU A 285 -27.21 24.44 -13.24
C GLU A 285 -28.69 24.40 -12.86
N GLU A 286 -29.49 23.68 -13.64
CA GLU A 286 -30.96 23.77 -13.62
C GLU A 286 -31.57 22.80 -12.59
N GLU A 287 -31.06 21.57 -12.50
CA GLU A 287 -31.59 20.50 -11.64
C GLU A 287 -30.88 20.52 -10.28
N TYR A 288 -29.55 20.41 -10.27
CA TYR A 288 -28.75 20.28 -9.05
C TYR A 288 -28.36 21.62 -8.42
N ARG A 289 -28.45 22.73 -9.18
CA ARG A 289 -28.19 24.10 -8.71
C ARG A 289 -26.81 24.28 -8.05
N LEU A 290 -25.82 23.58 -8.57
CA LEU A 290 -24.43 23.58 -8.09
C LEU A 290 -23.53 24.56 -8.85
N ILE A 291 -23.98 25.03 -10.01
CA ILE A 291 -23.24 25.99 -10.84
C ILE A 291 -24.17 27.04 -11.45
N THR A 292 -23.59 28.15 -11.90
CA THR A 292 -24.19 28.99 -12.96
C THR A 292 -23.27 29.03 -14.18
N ARG A 293 -23.84 29.28 -15.36
CA ARG A 293 -23.10 29.34 -16.61
C ARG A 293 -23.30 30.68 -17.30
N LYS A 294 -22.20 31.31 -17.68
CA LYS A 294 -22.20 32.49 -18.54
C LYS A 294 -21.78 32.08 -19.95
N LYS A 295 -22.77 31.99 -20.85
CA LYS A 295 -22.52 31.78 -22.28
C LYS A 295 -21.91 33.03 -22.88
N ARG A 296 -20.84 32.86 -23.66
CA ARG A 296 -20.17 33.95 -24.38
C ARG A 296 -20.19 33.64 -25.87
N PHE A 297 -20.50 34.64 -26.68
CA PHE A 297 -20.51 34.48 -28.14
C PHE A 297 -19.07 34.27 -28.63
N PHE A 298 -18.85 33.26 -29.47
CA PHE A 298 -17.54 32.85 -30.01
C PHE A 298 -16.42 32.52 -28.99
N MET A 299 -16.76 32.35 -27.70
CA MET A 299 -15.80 32.03 -26.64
C MET A 299 -16.26 30.83 -25.82
N ASN A 300 -15.36 30.27 -25.03
CA ASN A 300 -15.67 29.17 -24.12
C ASN A 300 -16.71 29.58 -23.07
N THR A 301 -17.47 28.59 -22.59
CA THR A 301 -18.45 28.80 -21.53
C THR A 301 -17.70 29.07 -20.22
N LEU A 302 -18.10 30.11 -19.49
CA LEU A 302 -17.62 30.32 -18.13
C LEU A 302 -18.60 29.68 -17.15
N VAL A 303 -18.07 28.97 -16.16
CA VAL A 303 -18.81 28.31 -15.10
C VAL A 303 -18.44 28.94 -13.77
N THR A 304 -19.43 29.29 -12.95
CA THR A 304 -19.22 29.70 -11.55
C THR A 304 -19.80 28.62 -10.65
N LEU A 305 -18.94 28.03 -9.81
CA LEU A 305 -19.37 27.08 -8.78
C LEU A 305 -20.16 27.79 -7.69
N LEU A 306 -21.16 27.11 -7.13
CA LEU A 306 -22.02 27.63 -6.08
C LEU A 306 -21.91 26.80 -4.79
N ASN A 307 -21.97 27.49 -3.65
CA ASN A 307 -22.26 26.84 -2.38
C ASN A 307 -23.73 26.41 -2.34
N TYR A 308 -23.97 25.17 -1.98
CA TYR A 308 -25.32 24.66 -1.73
C TYR A 308 -25.67 24.72 -0.22
N PRO A 309 -26.90 25.10 0.17
CA PRO A 309 -28.04 25.52 -0.68
C PRO A 309 -28.07 27.04 -1.00
N ASP A 310 -27.12 27.80 -0.45
CA ASP A 310 -27.18 29.27 -0.38
C ASP A 310 -27.00 29.98 -1.74
N LYS A 311 -26.50 29.27 -2.75
CA LYS A 311 -26.21 29.76 -4.12
C LYS A 311 -25.23 30.94 -4.15
N THR A 312 -24.41 31.11 -3.13
CA THR A 312 -23.29 32.06 -3.15
C THR A 312 -22.12 31.48 -3.93
N PRO A 313 -21.18 32.29 -4.46
CA PRO A 313 -19.97 31.79 -5.09
C PRO A 313 -19.24 30.80 -4.18
N TYR A 314 -18.81 29.67 -4.75
CA TYR A 314 -18.16 28.61 -4.00
C TYR A 314 -16.89 29.09 -3.31
N SER A 315 -16.72 28.61 -2.09
CA SER A 315 -15.51 28.71 -1.28
C SER A 315 -15.27 27.35 -0.65
N PRO A 316 -14.02 26.85 -0.56
CA PRO A 316 -13.73 25.58 0.09
C PRO A 316 -14.34 25.52 1.50
N PRO A 317 -15.09 24.46 1.84
CA PRO A 317 -15.71 24.35 3.16
C PRO A 317 -14.65 24.29 4.27
N GLN A 318 -14.99 24.88 5.42
CA GLN A 318 -14.14 24.86 6.63
C GLN A 318 -14.62 23.82 7.65
N GLU A 319 -15.86 23.37 7.57
CA GLU A 319 -16.44 22.34 8.45
C GLU A 319 -17.32 21.37 7.65
N LYS A 320 -17.55 20.18 8.20
CA LYS A 320 -18.44 19.14 7.63
C LYS A 320 -18.12 18.83 6.17
N TYR A 321 -16.85 18.55 5.90
CA TYR A 321 -16.35 18.17 4.59
C TYR A 321 -15.50 16.90 4.68
N CYS A 322 -15.33 16.21 3.56
CA CYS A 322 -14.25 15.26 3.37
C CYS A 322 -13.24 15.77 2.35
N SER A 323 -11.99 15.36 2.52
CA SER A 323 -10.90 15.65 1.59
C SER A 323 -10.74 14.51 0.61
N ILE A 324 -10.93 14.80 -0.69
CA ILE A 324 -10.62 13.86 -1.75
C ILE A 324 -9.13 13.99 -2.07
N PRO A 325 -8.32 12.93 -1.90
CA PRO A 325 -6.89 12.99 -2.17
C PRO A 325 -6.62 13.24 -3.66
N GLY A 326 -5.55 13.96 -3.99
CA GLY A 326 -5.19 14.28 -5.37
C GLY A 326 -4.91 13.04 -6.23
N GLU A 327 -4.49 11.96 -5.57
CA GLU A 327 -4.30 10.59 -6.05
C GLU A 327 -5.55 10.02 -6.74
N TYR A 328 -6.74 10.48 -6.33
CA TYR A 328 -8.00 10.12 -6.98
C TYR A 328 -8.02 10.51 -8.46
N TRP A 329 -7.34 11.61 -8.81
CA TRP A 329 -7.18 12.06 -10.18
C TRP A 329 -5.87 11.61 -10.81
N SER A 330 -4.73 11.77 -10.12
CA SER A 330 -3.42 11.46 -10.72
C SER A 330 -3.27 9.98 -11.08
N TYR A 331 -3.88 9.07 -10.31
CA TYR A 331 -3.93 7.64 -10.63
C TYR A 331 -5.16 7.21 -11.44
N ALA A 332 -5.96 8.18 -11.89
CA ALA A 332 -7.16 7.97 -12.71
C ALA A 332 -8.28 7.13 -12.05
N TRP A 333 -8.34 7.05 -10.71
CA TRP A 333 -9.41 6.32 -10.01
C TRP A 333 -10.83 6.85 -10.30
N HIS A 334 -10.98 8.16 -10.52
CA HIS A 334 -12.23 8.76 -11.02
C HIS A 334 -12.70 8.20 -12.38
N LYS A 335 -11.83 7.58 -13.18
CA LYS A 335 -12.20 6.92 -14.46
C LYS A 335 -12.34 5.41 -14.29
N THR A 336 -11.61 4.83 -13.34
CA THR A 336 -11.57 3.38 -13.12
C THR A 336 -12.74 2.87 -12.29
N LEU A 337 -13.10 3.58 -11.23
CA LEU A 337 -14.18 3.15 -10.34
C LEU A 337 -15.53 3.25 -11.06
N SER A 338 -16.41 2.28 -10.83
CA SER A 338 -17.82 2.40 -11.20
C SER A 338 -18.52 3.45 -10.35
N PHE A 339 -19.65 3.99 -10.84
CA PHE A 339 -20.37 5.04 -10.11
C PHE A 339 -20.71 4.67 -8.64
N PRO A 340 -21.21 3.47 -8.30
CA PRO A 340 -21.43 3.09 -6.90
C PRO A 340 -20.12 3.03 -6.07
N GLU A 341 -19.01 2.61 -6.67
CA GLU A 341 -17.69 2.56 -6.00
C GLU A 341 -17.17 3.98 -5.74
N LYS A 342 -17.29 4.91 -6.71
CA LYS A 342 -16.95 6.33 -6.51
C LYS A 342 -17.73 6.90 -5.32
N TYR A 343 -19.04 6.68 -5.30
CA TYR A 343 -19.91 7.16 -4.23
C TYR A 343 -19.51 6.59 -2.87
N CYS A 344 -19.31 5.28 -2.79
CA CYS A 344 -18.91 4.61 -1.55
C CYS A 344 -17.51 5.03 -1.09
N TYR A 345 -16.59 5.34 -2.01
CA TYR A 345 -15.27 5.84 -1.67
C TYR A 345 -15.38 7.20 -0.96
N LEU A 346 -16.20 8.10 -1.49
CA LEU A 346 -16.46 9.40 -0.85
C LEU A 346 -17.19 9.26 0.49
N ILE A 347 -18.10 8.29 0.65
CA ILE A 347 -18.70 7.97 1.96
C ILE A 347 -17.61 7.61 2.98
N ASN A 348 -16.66 6.73 2.62
CA ASN A 348 -15.59 6.32 3.53
C ASN A 348 -14.70 7.51 3.92
N LEU A 349 -14.43 8.44 3.00
CA LEU A 349 -13.70 9.67 3.30
C LEU A 349 -14.47 10.57 4.28
N CYS A 350 -15.79 10.69 4.11
CA CYS A 350 -16.66 11.54 4.93
C CYS A 350 -17.03 10.94 6.30
N GLU A 351 -16.95 9.63 6.48
CA GLU A 351 -17.08 8.97 7.79
C GLU A 351 -15.76 8.92 8.58
N GLY A 352 -14.64 9.34 7.97
CA GLY A 352 -13.31 9.31 8.59
C GLY A 352 -12.88 7.89 9.00
N GLY A 353 -13.46 6.85 8.39
CA GLY A 353 -13.24 5.45 8.77
C GLY A 353 -13.56 5.13 10.25
N SER A 354 -14.27 5.98 10.99
CA SER A 354 -14.36 5.90 12.46
C SER A 354 -15.76 5.77 13.06
N SER A 355 -16.81 5.60 12.27
CA SER A 355 -18.15 5.32 12.81
C SER A 355 -18.29 3.83 13.21
N ARG A 356 -18.25 3.56 14.52
CA ARG A 356 -18.52 2.22 15.09
C ARG A 356 -20.03 1.96 15.17
N GLY A 357 -20.51 0.90 14.51
CA GLY A 357 -21.87 0.36 14.69
C GLY A 357 -21.88 -0.84 15.66
N ARG A 358 -22.96 -1.02 16.44
CA ARG A 358 -23.11 -2.21 17.31
C ARG A 358 -23.33 -3.52 16.55
N LEU A 359 -23.85 -3.47 15.33
CA LEU A 359 -24.11 -4.62 14.45
C LEU A 359 -23.90 -4.23 12.98
N TRP A 360 -23.41 -5.15 12.16
CA TRP A 360 -23.12 -4.93 10.73
C TRP A 360 -24.33 -4.44 9.93
N SER A 361 -25.48 -5.09 10.14
CA SER A 361 -26.74 -4.75 9.48
C SER A 361 -27.19 -3.33 9.85
N ASN A 362 -27.06 -2.96 11.12
CA ASN A 362 -27.40 -1.63 11.61
C ASN A 362 -26.46 -0.56 11.06
N TYR A 363 -25.17 -0.87 10.89
CA TYR A 363 -24.21 0.02 10.24
C TYR A 363 -24.59 0.27 8.78
N PHE A 364 -24.89 -0.79 8.01
CA PHE A 364 -25.34 -0.68 6.61
C PHE A 364 -26.65 0.10 6.47
N ILE A 365 -27.64 -0.19 7.31
CA ILE A 365 -28.92 0.53 7.34
C ILE A 365 -28.70 2.00 7.70
N GLY A 366 -27.81 2.26 8.67
CA GLY A 366 -27.42 3.62 9.07
C GLY A 366 -26.81 4.42 7.92
N LEU A 367 -25.82 3.84 7.23
CA LEU A 367 -25.20 4.48 6.05
C LEU A 367 -26.20 4.68 4.91
N SER A 368 -27.00 3.65 4.60
CA SER A 368 -28.03 3.72 3.56
C SER A 368 -29.01 4.87 3.80
N LYS A 369 -29.47 5.04 5.04
CA LYS A 369 -30.34 6.15 5.44
C LYS A 369 -29.62 7.50 5.42
N LYS A 370 -28.42 7.59 6.00
CA LYS A 370 -27.64 8.84 6.11
C LYS A 370 -27.27 9.43 4.74
N TYR A 371 -26.90 8.56 3.80
CA TYR A 371 -26.41 8.94 2.47
C TYR A 371 -27.45 8.77 1.36
N ASN A 372 -28.71 8.49 1.71
CA ASN A 372 -29.81 8.31 0.76
C ASN A 372 -29.48 7.34 -0.40
N ILE A 373 -28.76 6.26 -0.09
CA ILE A 373 -28.29 5.27 -1.06
C ILE A 373 -29.01 3.94 -0.84
N SER A 374 -29.43 3.28 -1.91
CA SER A 374 -30.03 1.94 -1.81
C SER A 374 -29.03 0.91 -1.26
N GLY A 375 -29.51 -0.03 -0.43
CA GLY A 375 -28.66 -1.09 0.15
C GLY A 375 -27.90 -1.89 -0.91
N ASN A 376 -28.49 -2.11 -2.09
CA ASN A 376 -27.83 -2.79 -3.20
C ASN A 376 -26.65 -1.98 -3.78
N SER A 377 -26.80 -0.66 -3.93
CA SER A 377 -25.72 0.19 -4.46
C SER A 377 -24.60 0.33 -3.45
N LEU A 378 -24.94 0.47 -2.16
CA LEU A 378 -23.96 0.48 -1.06
C LEU A 378 -23.18 -0.84 -1.01
N LEU A 379 -23.86 -1.99 -1.05
CA LEU A 379 -23.21 -3.30 -1.03
C LEU A 379 -22.29 -3.50 -2.23
N ARG A 380 -22.74 -3.14 -3.43
CA ARG A 380 -21.94 -3.25 -4.66
C ARG A 380 -20.71 -2.35 -4.60
N GLY A 381 -20.87 -1.08 -4.23
CA GLY A 381 -19.78 -0.13 -4.14
C GLY A 381 -18.74 -0.52 -3.10
N MET A 382 -19.17 -0.87 -1.88
CA MET A 382 -18.26 -1.30 -0.82
C MET A 382 -17.53 -2.60 -1.19
N SER A 383 -18.25 -3.59 -1.75
CA SER A 383 -17.63 -4.86 -2.17
C SER A 383 -16.63 -4.65 -3.31
N GLY A 384 -16.93 -3.74 -4.24
CA GLY A 384 -16.03 -3.37 -5.34
C GLY A 384 -14.74 -2.74 -4.84
N LEU A 385 -14.84 -1.75 -3.94
CA LEU A 385 -13.68 -1.11 -3.32
C LEU A 385 -12.81 -2.09 -2.53
N ARG A 386 -13.40 -3.07 -1.83
CA ARG A 386 -12.65 -4.14 -1.16
C ARG A 386 -11.89 -5.02 -2.15
N LYS A 387 -12.54 -5.43 -3.25
CA LYS A 387 -11.87 -6.23 -4.29
C LYS A 387 -10.68 -5.49 -4.88
N LEU A 388 -10.79 -4.17 -5.01
CA LEU A 388 -9.72 -3.28 -5.43
C LEU A 388 -8.69 -3.01 -4.33
N ASN A 389 -8.82 -3.57 -3.13
CA ASN A 389 -7.95 -3.32 -1.98
C ASN A 389 -7.79 -1.81 -1.66
N ILE A 390 -8.86 -1.02 -1.87
CA ILE A 390 -8.90 0.42 -1.53
C ILE A 390 -9.43 0.63 -0.11
N ILE A 391 -10.33 -0.26 0.33
CA ILE A 391 -10.87 -0.29 1.69
C ILE A 391 -10.75 -1.70 2.27
N ASP A 392 -10.66 -1.81 3.58
CA ASP A 392 -10.85 -3.06 4.30
C ASP A 392 -11.90 -2.92 5.40
N MET A 393 -12.15 -4.03 6.09
CA MET A 393 -13.19 -4.18 7.10
C MET A 393 -12.59 -4.53 8.46
N GLU A 394 -13.04 -3.82 9.49
CA GLU A 394 -12.77 -4.18 10.88
C GLU A 394 -13.90 -5.02 11.45
N TYR A 395 -13.53 -6.00 12.28
CA TYR A 395 -14.44 -6.93 12.93
C TYR A 395 -14.39 -6.76 14.45
N SER A 396 -15.49 -7.10 15.12
CA SER A 396 -15.59 -7.06 16.58
C SER A 396 -14.48 -7.84 17.28
N SER A 397 -14.19 -7.50 18.54
CA SER A 397 -13.18 -8.19 19.34
C SER A 397 -13.46 -9.68 19.41
N TYR A 398 -12.38 -10.47 19.46
CA TYR A 398 -12.48 -11.90 19.67
C TYR A 398 -12.96 -12.22 21.09
N SER A 399 -13.94 -13.11 21.22
CA SER A 399 -14.40 -13.65 22.52
C SER A 399 -14.05 -15.14 22.60
N LEU A 400 -13.40 -15.55 23.70
CA LEU A 400 -13.04 -16.95 23.96
C LEU A 400 -14.26 -17.84 24.13
N GLU A 401 -15.39 -17.30 24.62
CA GLU A 401 -16.64 -18.05 24.83
C GLU A 401 -17.43 -18.25 23.53
N GLU A 402 -17.33 -17.31 22.58
CA GLU A 402 -18.14 -17.28 21.36
C GLU A 402 -17.37 -17.68 20.09
N GLY A 403 -16.03 -17.73 20.16
CA GLY A 403 -15.14 -18.10 19.07
C GLY A 403 -15.07 -17.10 17.92
N VAL A 404 -14.34 -17.45 16.85
CA VAL A 404 -14.15 -16.59 15.65
C VAL A 404 -15.45 -16.40 14.86
N ILE A 405 -16.40 -17.34 14.98
CA ILE A 405 -17.63 -17.43 14.16
C ILE A 405 -18.60 -16.26 14.42
N LYS A 406 -18.54 -15.63 15.60
CA LYS A 406 -19.39 -14.48 15.98
C LYS A 406 -18.73 -13.11 15.82
N ARG A 407 -17.53 -13.02 15.22
CA ARG A 407 -16.90 -11.73 14.97
C ARG A 407 -17.63 -10.97 13.86
N GLU A 408 -18.60 -10.14 14.21
CA GLU A 408 -19.34 -9.35 13.23
C GLU A 408 -18.50 -8.20 12.67
N PRO A 409 -18.63 -7.90 11.37
CA PRO A 409 -18.16 -6.65 10.80
C PRO A 409 -18.68 -5.42 11.54
N ILE A 410 -17.81 -4.48 11.89
CA ILE A 410 -18.18 -3.25 12.60
C ILE A 410 -18.09 -2.02 11.71
N ARG A 411 -17.02 -1.90 10.92
CA ARG A 411 -16.77 -0.70 10.09
C ARG A 411 -15.89 -0.99 8.88
N PHE A 412 -15.93 -0.08 7.92
CA PHE A 412 -14.95 0.02 6.85
C PHE A 412 -13.91 1.08 7.18
N TYR A 413 -12.70 0.88 6.69
CA TYR A 413 -11.64 1.88 6.73
C TYR A 413 -10.90 1.90 5.39
N ILE A 414 -10.32 3.06 5.06
CA ILE A 414 -9.55 3.25 3.83
C ILE A 414 -8.15 2.68 4.03
N ILE A 415 -7.70 1.85 3.08
CA ILE A 415 -6.31 1.41 2.99
C ILE A 415 -5.51 2.49 2.26
N GLY A 416 -5.95 2.87 1.06
CA GLY A 416 -5.29 3.87 0.23
C GLY A 416 -5.65 3.73 -1.25
N LEU A 417 -5.36 4.79 -2.02
CA LEU A 417 -5.31 4.69 -3.47
C LEU A 417 -3.90 4.30 -3.88
N TYR A 418 -3.74 3.74 -5.08
CA TYR A 418 -2.43 3.38 -5.61
C TYR A 418 -2.40 3.52 -7.14
N SER A 419 -1.21 3.60 -7.71
CA SER A 419 -1.04 3.63 -9.17
C SER A 419 -1.28 2.25 -9.79
N LEU A 420 -2.31 2.14 -10.63
CA LEU A 420 -2.58 0.93 -11.42
C LEU A 420 -1.45 0.58 -12.38
N GLN A 421 -0.74 1.59 -12.90
CA GLN A 421 0.40 1.37 -13.79
C GLN A 421 1.55 0.68 -13.04
N LEU A 422 1.88 1.18 -11.85
CA LEU A 422 2.91 0.59 -11.00
C LEU A 422 2.51 -0.82 -10.55
N LEU A 423 1.25 -0.99 -10.12
CA LEU A 423 0.73 -2.30 -9.75
C LEU A 423 0.88 -3.32 -10.89
N ASN A 424 0.48 -2.94 -12.11
CA ASN A 424 0.59 -3.83 -13.27
C ASN A 424 2.04 -4.18 -13.60
N LYS A 425 2.96 -3.21 -13.48
CA LYS A 425 4.40 -3.46 -13.67
C LYS A 425 4.95 -4.47 -12.65
N GLU A 426 4.53 -4.37 -11.39
CA GLU A 426 4.94 -5.32 -10.36
C GLU A 426 4.27 -6.70 -10.56
N LYS A 427 3.00 -6.75 -10.96
CA LYS A 427 2.33 -8.01 -11.37
C LYS A 427 3.08 -8.70 -12.52
N GLU A 428 3.49 -7.94 -13.53
CA GLU A 428 4.27 -8.46 -14.66
C GLU A 428 5.65 -8.97 -14.23
N LYS A 429 6.32 -8.25 -13.32
CA LYS A 429 7.60 -8.67 -12.74
C LYS A 429 7.43 -9.98 -11.97
N LEU A 430 6.41 -10.08 -11.12
CA LEU A 430 6.13 -11.28 -10.35
C LEU A 430 5.79 -12.47 -11.26
N ALA A 431 4.99 -12.26 -12.30
CA ALA A 431 4.67 -13.26 -13.31
C ALA A 431 5.90 -13.73 -14.11
N LYS A 432 6.87 -12.84 -14.36
CA LYS A 432 8.16 -13.22 -14.99
C LYS A 432 9.03 -14.03 -14.04
N THR A 433 9.08 -13.66 -12.76
CA THR A 433 9.90 -14.35 -11.74
C THR A 433 9.39 -15.76 -11.44
N TYR A 434 8.08 -15.93 -11.24
CA TYR A 434 7.50 -17.18 -10.76
C TYR A 434 6.79 -18.02 -11.85
N GLY A 435 6.70 -17.48 -13.06
CA GLY A 435 5.97 -18.07 -14.18
C GLY A 435 4.50 -17.60 -14.24
N LYS A 436 4.03 -17.32 -15.46
CA LYS A 436 2.69 -16.73 -15.71
C LYS A 436 1.53 -17.57 -15.17
N GLU A 437 1.62 -18.89 -15.28
CA GLU A 437 0.57 -19.81 -14.84
C GLU A 437 0.43 -19.83 -13.32
N ARG A 438 1.55 -20.00 -12.60
CA ARG A 438 1.56 -19.95 -11.13
C ARG A 438 1.06 -18.61 -10.61
N PHE A 439 1.51 -17.52 -11.23
CA PHE A 439 1.02 -16.19 -10.89
C PHE A 439 -0.49 -16.06 -11.08
N ALA A 440 -1.04 -16.52 -12.22
CA ALA A 440 -2.47 -16.41 -12.50
C ALA A 440 -3.32 -17.19 -11.48
N ILE A 441 -2.87 -18.39 -11.09
CA ILE A 441 -3.54 -19.19 -10.04
C ILE A 441 -3.52 -18.46 -8.70
N ALA A 442 -2.34 -17.99 -8.27
CA ALA A 442 -2.20 -17.27 -7.01
C ALA A 442 -2.99 -15.95 -6.97
N ALA A 443 -3.03 -15.21 -8.08
CA ALA A 443 -3.85 -14.02 -8.21
C ALA A 443 -5.35 -14.35 -8.06
N GLY A 444 -5.81 -15.45 -8.66
CA GLY A 444 -7.19 -15.94 -8.50
C GLY A 444 -7.52 -16.29 -7.04
N TYR A 445 -6.60 -16.94 -6.32
CA TYR A 445 -6.77 -17.19 -4.89
C TYR A 445 -6.80 -15.91 -4.07
N ALA A 446 -5.92 -14.95 -4.37
CA ALA A 446 -5.90 -13.66 -3.69
C ALA A 446 -7.23 -12.89 -3.87
N GLU A 447 -7.89 -12.99 -5.03
CA GLU A 447 -9.22 -12.40 -5.26
C GLU A 447 -10.30 -12.96 -4.32
N ILE A 448 -10.25 -14.25 -3.96
CA ILE A 448 -11.22 -14.89 -3.07
C ILE A 448 -11.26 -14.18 -1.70
N VAL A 449 -10.10 -13.73 -1.23
CA VAL A 449 -9.88 -13.08 0.06
C VAL A 449 -9.73 -11.55 -0.05
N PHE A 450 -10.17 -10.96 -1.16
CA PHE A 450 -10.13 -9.50 -1.40
C PHE A 450 -8.72 -8.88 -1.42
N LYS A 451 -7.72 -9.66 -1.84
CA LYS A 451 -6.32 -9.26 -1.94
C LYS A 451 -5.76 -9.45 -3.35
N GLY A 452 -6.61 -9.47 -4.38
CA GLY A 452 -6.23 -9.66 -5.79
C GLY A 452 -5.33 -8.55 -6.37
N ASN A 453 -5.24 -7.41 -5.69
CA ASN A 453 -4.32 -6.31 -6.03
C ASN A 453 -3.21 -6.12 -4.99
N ASP A 454 -3.07 -7.06 -4.06
CA ASP A 454 -2.00 -7.08 -3.07
C ASP A 454 -0.88 -7.99 -3.58
N ILE A 455 0.18 -7.39 -4.12
CA ILE A 455 1.31 -8.12 -4.71
C ILE A 455 1.95 -9.09 -3.71
N GLN A 456 2.01 -8.70 -2.43
CA GLN A 456 2.65 -9.50 -1.39
C GLN A 456 1.82 -10.74 -1.09
N VAL A 457 0.49 -10.58 -0.96
CA VAL A 457 -0.39 -11.73 -0.76
C VAL A 457 -0.32 -12.68 -1.94
N ILE A 458 -0.29 -12.17 -3.18
CA ILE A 458 -0.13 -13.00 -4.37
C ILE A 458 1.20 -13.76 -4.32
N GLU A 459 2.31 -13.08 -4.03
CA GLU A 459 3.63 -13.70 -3.93
C GLU A 459 3.70 -14.73 -2.80
N ASP A 460 3.13 -14.44 -1.64
CA ASP A 460 3.10 -15.37 -0.50
C ASP A 460 2.26 -16.61 -0.83
N ILE A 461 1.14 -16.47 -1.55
CA ILE A 461 0.37 -17.61 -2.05
C ILE A 461 1.23 -18.47 -2.98
N ILE A 462 1.99 -17.87 -3.91
CA ILE A 462 2.90 -18.60 -4.80
C ILE A 462 3.92 -19.40 -3.97
N LYS A 463 4.52 -18.77 -2.95
CA LYS A 463 5.48 -19.42 -2.06
C LYS A 463 4.85 -20.57 -1.29
N LYS A 464 3.63 -20.39 -0.76
CA LYS A 464 2.88 -21.42 -0.04
C LYS A 464 2.46 -22.59 -0.92
N MET A 465 2.14 -22.35 -2.19
CA MET A 465 1.91 -23.45 -3.15
C MET A 465 3.17 -24.31 -3.33
N GLY A 466 4.36 -23.71 -3.23
CA GLY A 466 5.63 -24.43 -3.24
C GLY A 466 5.93 -25.15 -1.92
N GLU A 467 5.57 -24.56 -0.78
CA GLU A 467 5.82 -25.08 0.57
C GLU A 467 4.88 -26.23 0.96
N TYR A 468 3.57 -26.04 0.80
CA TYR A 468 2.52 -26.98 1.23
C TYR A 468 1.98 -27.86 0.10
N GLY A 469 2.28 -27.52 -1.16
CA GLY A 469 1.69 -28.15 -2.34
C GLY A 469 0.40 -27.46 -2.81
N ALA A 470 0.17 -27.48 -4.12
CA ALA A 470 -0.95 -26.77 -4.74
C ALA A 470 -2.33 -27.28 -4.28
N ASP A 471 -2.48 -28.59 -4.08
CA ASP A 471 -3.76 -29.20 -3.68
C ASP A 471 -4.21 -28.77 -2.27
N GLU A 472 -3.28 -28.63 -1.33
CA GLU A 472 -3.60 -28.18 0.03
C GLU A 472 -3.92 -26.69 0.06
N VAL A 473 -3.20 -25.88 -0.72
CA VAL A 473 -3.54 -24.46 -0.89
C VAL A 473 -4.94 -24.31 -1.51
N ASP A 474 -5.27 -25.07 -2.55
CA ASP A 474 -6.60 -25.06 -3.16
C ASP A 474 -7.69 -25.40 -2.14
N ARG A 475 -7.48 -26.47 -1.37
CA ARG A 475 -8.40 -26.91 -0.31
C ARG A 475 -8.64 -25.80 0.71
N ALA A 476 -7.58 -25.15 1.18
CA ALA A 476 -7.68 -24.06 2.15
C ALA A 476 -8.48 -22.87 1.60
N PHE A 477 -8.22 -22.47 0.34
CA PHE A 477 -8.99 -21.40 -0.30
C PHE A 477 -10.45 -21.78 -0.56
N ARG A 478 -10.74 -23.06 -0.86
CA ARG A 478 -12.11 -23.55 -1.02
C ARG A 478 -12.94 -23.46 0.27
N ILE A 479 -12.35 -23.81 1.41
CA ILE A 479 -13.00 -23.67 2.73
C ILE A 479 -13.41 -22.21 2.99
N VAL A 480 -12.53 -21.29 2.60
CA VAL A 480 -12.72 -19.85 2.81
C VAL A 480 -13.68 -19.25 1.78
N SER A 481 -13.69 -19.74 0.55
CA SER A 481 -14.56 -19.25 -0.53
C SER A 481 -16.05 -19.53 -0.31
N GLU A 482 -16.38 -20.62 0.42
CA GLU A 482 -17.75 -20.96 0.84
C GLU A 482 -18.37 -19.92 1.79
N LYS A 483 -17.54 -19.06 2.39
CA LYS A 483 -18.00 -18.05 3.35
C LYS A 483 -18.50 -16.80 2.65
N SER A 484 -19.51 -16.16 3.24
CA SER A 484 -20.03 -14.90 2.73
C SER A 484 -18.96 -13.80 2.72
N ALA A 485 -19.11 -12.81 1.83
CA ALA A 485 -18.13 -11.72 1.68
C ALA A 485 -17.86 -10.94 3.00
N GLY A 486 -18.86 -10.86 3.87
CA GLY A 486 -18.74 -10.21 5.18
C GLY A 486 -18.24 -11.13 6.30
N ASN A 487 -17.92 -12.39 6.02
CA ASN A 487 -17.48 -13.31 7.08
C ASN A 487 -16.04 -12.99 7.52
N PRO A 488 -15.76 -12.88 8.84
CA PRO A 488 -14.42 -12.62 9.37
C PRO A 488 -13.38 -13.64 8.93
N ILE A 489 -13.75 -14.89 8.67
CA ILE A 489 -12.80 -15.94 8.26
C ILE A 489 -12.52 -15.91 6.75
N ARG A 490 -13.21 -15.05 5.99
CA ARG A 490 -12.92 -14.80 4.57
C ARG A 490 -11.76 -13.83 4.38
N ASN A 491 -10.61 -14.21 4.93
CA ASN A 491 -9.37 -13.43 4.87
C ASN A 491 -8.15 -14.34 4.68
N TYR A 492 -7.06 -13.75 4.19
CA TYR A 492 -5.84 -14.49 3.90
C TYR A 492 -5.15 -15.10 5.13
N LYS A 493 -5.14 -14.39 6.27
CA LYS A 493 -4.54 -14.88 7.52
C LYS A 493 -5.18 -16.19 8.00
N TYR A 494 -6.49 -16.36 7.77
CA TYR A 494 -7.19 -17.60 8.11
C TYR A 494 -6.77 -18.76 7.19
N VAL A 495 -6.56 -18.51 5.89
CA VAL A 495 -6.01 -19.51 4.95
C VAL A 495 -4.65 -19.99 5.45
N VAL A 496 -3.76 -19.08 5.85
CA VAL A 496 -2.45 -19.43 6.41
C VAL A 496 -2.59 -20.30 7.67
N GLY A 497 -3.54 -19.98 8.55
CA GLY A 497 -3.81 -20.78 9.75
C GLY A 497 -4.30 -22.20 9.45
N ILE A 498 -5.08 -22.41 8.38
CA ILE A 498 -5.49 -23.75 7.93
C ILE A 498 -4.25 -24.57 7.52
N LEU A 499 -3.42 -24.00 6.66
CA LEU A 499 -2.19 -24.65 6.16
C LEU A 499 -1.23 -25.02 7.29
N GLN A 500 -1.03 -24.11 8.26
CA GLN A 500 -0.15 -24.34 9.42
C GLN A 500 -0.67 -25.45 10.34
N LYS A 501 -1.98 -25.55 10.53
CA LYS A 501 -2.61 -26.60 11.35
C LYS A 501 -2.42 -27.98 10.72
N GLU A 502 -2.60 -28.09 9.41
CA GLU A 502 -2.48 -29.35 8.66
C GLU A 502 -1.03 -29.84 8.58
N ALA A 503 -0.05 -28.94 8.52
CA ALA A 503 1.37 -29.28 8.61
C ALA A 503 1.85 -29.62 10.04
N GLY A 504 0.98 -29.58 11.05
CA GLY A 504 1.34 -29.84 12.45
C GLY A 504 2.20 -28.75 13.09
N MET A 505 2.27 -27.55 12.50
CA MET A 505 3.12 -26.44 12.95
C MET A 505 2.46 -25.55 14.02
N CYS A 506 1.16 -25.72 14.28
CA CYS A 506 0.47 -25.09 15.40
C CYS A 506 -0.15 -26.13 16.34
N LYS A 507 0.41 -26.29 17.54
CA LYS A 507 -0.35 -26.73 18.73
C LYS A 507 -0.87 -25.45 19.40
N PHE A 508 -2.19 -25.35 19.52
CA PHE A 508 -2.86 -24.27 20.27
C PHE A 508 -2.45 -24.25 21.73
#